data_AF-A0A561EZ53-F1
#
_entry.id   AF-A0A561EZ53-F1
#
_cell.length_a   1.000
_cell.length_b   1.000
_cell.length_c   1.000
_cell.angle_alpha   90.00
_cell.angle_beta   90.00
_cell.angle_gamma   90.00
#
_symmetry.space_group_name_H-M   'P 1'
#
loop_
_entity.id
_entity.type
_entity.pdbx_description
1 polymer ?
#
loop_
_entity_poly.entity_id
_entity_poly.type
_entity_poly.pdbx_seq_one_letter_code
_entity_poly.pdbx_strand_id
1 'polypeptide(L)' 'MPARRVPRKDLSAGQRSPDRAHARLRYPVERGAATLKRRRIFRHARCSPNWLTSAAKAVLTLELQL' A
#
# COMPACT_ATOMS: atom_id res chain seq x y z
N MET A 1 -17.37 -1.79 17.69
CA MET A 1 -18.40 -2.25 16.72
C MET A 1 -18.05 -1.70 15.36
N PRO A 2 -17.84 -2.51 14.30
CA PRO A 2 -17.63 -1.96 12.97
C PRO A 2 -18.94 -1.33 12.48
N ALA A 3 -18.96 -0.02 12.33
CA ALA A 3 -20.13 0.71 11.85
C ALA A 3 -20.39 0.34 10.39
N ARG A 4 -21.49 -0.39 10.14
CA ARG A 4 -21.90 -0.82 8.80
C ARG A 4 -22.39 0.41 8.01
N ARG A 5 -21.73 0.71 6.88
CA ARG A 5 -22.09 1.82 5.97
C ARG A 5 -23.53 1.66 5.48
N VAL A 6 -24.35 2.70 5.66
CA VAL A 6 -25.71 2.78 5.08
C VAL A 6 -25.58 3.17 3.61
N PRO A 7 -26.08 2.36 2.66
CA PRO A 7 -26.00 2.70 1.25
C PRO A 7 -26.89 3.92 0.97
N ARG A 8 -26.32 4.97 0.37
CA ARG A 8 -26.93 6.28 0.02
C ARG A 8 -26.88 7.43 1.02
N LYS A 9 -26.20 7.32 2.17
CA LYS A 9 -25.95 8.52 2.98
C LYS A 9 -24.82 9.34 2.35
N ASP A 10 -25.11 10.57 1.91
CA ASP A 10 -24.09 11.48 1.39
C ASP A 10 -22.93 11.58 2.39
N LEU A 11 -21.71 11.32 1.88
CA LEU A 11 -20.49 11.43 2.66
C LEU A 11 -20.42 12.84 3.22
N SER A 12 -20.39 12.97 4.56
CA SER A 12 -20.07 14.24 5.21
C SER A 12 -18.84 14.85 4.51
N ALA A 13 -18.87 16.15 4.19
CA ALA A 13 -17.89 16.79 3.33
C ALA A 13 -16.43 16.53 3.79
N GLY A 14 -16.20 16.32 5.09
CA GLY A 14 -14.88 15.95 5.64
C GLY A 14 -14.41 14.51 5.37
N GLN A 15 -15.30 13.56 5.10
CA GLN A 15 -14.96 12.15 4.77
C GLN A 15 -14.78 11.92 3.27
N ARG A 16 -15.41 12.75 2.44
CA ARG A 16 -15.41 12.59 0.97
C ARG A 16 -14.02 12.77 0.35
N SER A 17 -13.23 13.71 0.88
CA SER A 17 -11.86 13.97 0.43
C SER A 17 -10.89 12.82 0.73
N PRO A 18 -10.78 12.32 1.98
CA PRO A 18 -9.92 11.18 2.29
C PRO A 18 -10.39 9.88 1.60
N ASP A 19 -11.70 9.64 1.48
CA ASP A 19 -12.24 8.49 0.74
C ASP A 19 -11.83 8.52 -0.74
N ARG A 20 -11.83 9.71 -1.37
CA ARG A 20 -11.43 9.88 -2.77
C ARG A 20 -9.92 9.71 -2.97
N ALA A 21 -9.11 10.22 -2.05
CA ALA A 21 -7.66 9.99 -2.04
C ALA A 21 -7.34 8.50 -1.86
N HIS A 22 -8.01 7.84 -0.93
CA HIS A 22 -7.87 6.40 -0.69
C HIS A 22 -8.30 5.58 -1.92
N ALA A 23 -9.41 5.95 -2.57
CA ALA A 23 -9.87 5.29 -3.79
C ALA A 23 -8.87 5.41 -4.95
N ARG A 24 -8.20 6.56 -5.10
CA ARG A 24 -7.13 6.77 -6.10
C ARG A 24 -5.91 5.91 -5.82
N LEU A 25 -5.56 5.73 -4.54
CA LEU A 25 -4.40 4.93 -4.13
C LEU A 25 -4.71 3.43 -4.08
N ARG A 26 -5.97 3.02 -4.00
CA ARG A 26 -6.37 1.62 -3.90
C ARG A 26 -5.86 0.78 -5.07
N TYR A 27 -6.08 1.24 -6.30
CA TYR A 27 -5.62 0.54 -7.50
C TYR A 27 -4.08 0.37 -7.57
N PRO A 28 -3.25 1.43 -7.43
CA PRO A 28 -1.80 1.27 -7.46
C PRO A 28 -1.28 0.45 -6.27
N VAL A 29 -1.88 0.57 -5.08
CA VAL A 29 -1.50 -0.23 -3.91
C VAL A 29 -1.81 -1.71 -4.11
N GLU A 30 -3.02 -2.04 -4.55
CA GLU A 30 -3.42 -3.44 -4.81
C GLU A 30 -2.55 -4.05 -5.93
N ARG A 31 -2.27 -3.28 -7.00
CA ARG A 31 -1.39 -3.70 -8.09
C ARG A 31 0.05 -3.88 -7.63
N GLY A 32 0.57 -2.98 -6.80
CA GLY A 32 1.89 -3.08 -6.19
C GLY A 32 1.99 -4.33 -5.33
N ALA A 33 1.04 -4.53 -4.42
CA ALA A 33 0.97 -5.70 -3.55
C ALA A 33 0.86 -7.02 -4.34
N ALA A 34 0.06 -7.05 -5.42
CA ALA A 34 -0.06 -8.21 -6.30
C ALA A 34 1.27 -8.51 -7.02
N THR A 35 1.99 -7.48 -7.46
CA THR A 35 3.31 -7.60 -8.10
C THR A 35 4.33 -8.16 -7.10
N LEU A 36 4.35 -7.65 -5.87
CA LEU A 36 5.23 -8.13 -4.80
C LEU A 36 4.94 -9.60 -4.44
N LYS A 37 3.66 -9.98 -4.37
CA LYS A 37 3.24 -11.38 -4.15
C LYS A 37 3.66 -12.29 -5.31
N ARG A 38 3.44 -11.86 -6.56
CA ARG A 38 3.85 -12.60 -7.76
C ARG A 38 5.36 -12.84 -7.81
N ARG A 39 6.14 -11.82 -7.45
CA ARG A 39 7.61 -11.88 -7.37
C ARG A 39 8.11 -12.64 -6.13
N ARG A 40 7.21 -13.14 -5.27
CA ARG A 40 7.52 -13.84 -4.01
C ARG A 40 8.41 -13.03 -3.06
N ILE A 41 8.37 -11.70 -3.14
CA ILE A 41 9.22 -10.81 -2.33
C ILE A 41 8.92 -11.00 -0.83
N PHE A 42 7.64 -11.18 -0.46
CA PHE A 42 7.27 -11.50 0.92
C PHE A 42 7.83 -12.84 1.41
N ARG A 43 8.02 -13.82 0.52
CA ARG A 43 8.65 -15.10 0.88
C ARG A 43 10.14 -14.92 1.10
N HIS A 44 10.83 -14.23 0.19
CA HIS A 44 12.25 -13.92 0.33
C HIS A 44 12.53 -13.08 1.59
N ALA A 45 11.68 -12.08 1.87
CA ALA A 45 11.75 -11.27 3.07
C ALA A 45 11.63 -12.09 4.37
N ARG A 46 10.73 -13.10 4.39
CA ARG A 46 10.56 -13.99 5.55
C ARG A 46 11.71 -14.98 5.72
N CYS A 47 12.24 -15.52 4.62
CA CYS A 47 13.32 -16.50 4.68
C CYS A 47 14.71 -15.86 4.84
N SER A 48 14.88 -14.58 4.50
CA SER A 48 16.15 -13.87 4.59
C SER A 48 15.92 -12.39 4.96
N PRO A 49 15.85 -12.06 6.27
CA PRO A 49 15.68 -10.68 6.71
C PRO A 49 16.84 -9.77 6.29
N ASN A 50 18.06 -10.30 6.15
CA ASN A 50 19.21 -9.53 5.65
C ASN A 50 19.01 -9.07 4.20
N TRP A 51 18.41 -9.90 3.34
CA TRP A 51 18.10 -9.51 1.96
C TRP A 51 17.08 -8.36 1.90
N LEU A 52 16.06 -8.38 2.76
CA LEU A 52 15.08 -7.30 2.87
C LEU A 52 15.76 -5.98 3.27
N THR A 53 16.64 -6.02 4.28
CA THR A 53 17.35 -4.82 4.76
C THR A 53 18.25 -4.22 3.67
N SER A 54 18.97 -5.06 2.90
CA SER A 54 19.77 -4.58 1.77
C SER A 54 18.91 -4.00 0.64
N ALA A 55 17.77 -4.64 0.32
CA ALA A 55 16.83 -4.12 -0.67
C ALA A 55 16.21 -2.79 -0.21
N ALA A 56 15.85 -2.66 1.07
CA ALA A 56 15.33 -1.42 1.65
C ALA A 56 16.35 -0.30 1.61
N LYS A 57 17.62 -0.59 1.94
CA LYS A 57 18.73 0.37 1.78
C LYS A 57 18.90 0.80 0.33
N ALA A 58 18.86 -0.14 -0.62
CA ALA A 58 18.99 0.16 -2.04
C ALA A 58 17.85 1.06 -2.56
N VAL A 59 16.61 0.81 -2.14
CA VAL A 59 15.46 1.66 -2.47
C VAL A 59 15.60 3.04 -1.83
N LEU A 60 16.01 3.11 -0.56
CA LEU A 60 16.23 4.38 0.14
C LEU A 60 17.32 5.21 -0.55
N THR A 61 18.43 4.58 -0.96
CA THR A 61 19.48 5.28 -1.71
C THR A 61 18.99 5.73 -3.08
N LEU A 62 18.16 4.94 -3.76
CA LEU A 62 17.59 5.33 -5.05
C LEU A 62 16.68 6.55 -4.93
N GLU A 63 15.79 6.58 -3.95
CA GLU A 63 14.90 7.73 -3.69
C GLU A 63 15.67 8.97 -3.22
N LEU A 64 16.80 8.80 -2.53
CA LEU A 64 17.64 9.93 -2.10
C LEU A 64 18.51 10.50 -3.24
N GLN A 65 18.79 9.70 -4.27
CA GLN A 65 19.54 10.13 -5.45
C GLN A 65 18.65 10.62 -6.60
N LEU A 66 17.33 10.46 -6.49
CA LEU A 66 16.33 10.96 -7.44
C LEU A 66 15.89 12.39 -7.05
#